data_AF-W4PLE3-F1
#
_entry.id   AF-W4PLE3-F1
#
_cell.length_a   1.000
_cell.length_b   1.000
_cell.length_c   1.000
_cell.angle_alpha   90.00
_cell.angle_beta   90.00
_cell.angle_gamma   90.00
#
_symmetry.space_group_name_H-M   'P 1'
#
loop_
_entity.id
_entity.type
_entity.pdbx_description
1 polymer ?
#
loop_
_entity_poly.entity_id
_entity_poly.type
_entity_poly.pdbx_seq_one_letter_code
_entity_poly.pdbx_strand_id
1 'polypeptide(L)' 'MRDNALSKARYEFRWKDQFDLSLDPERAQSYFRAGNHIDGEYCTMCGPNFCAMRLSRELKSAKKE' A
#
# COMPACT_ATOMS: atom_id res chain seq x y z
N MET A 1 17.97 5.93 -0.97
CA MET A 1 17.34 5.64 0.34
C MET A 1 15.85 5.98 0.36
N ARG A 2 15.39 7.11 -0.22
CA ARG A 2 13.97 7.48 -0.32
C ARG A 2 13.08 6.39 -0.93
N ASP A 3 13.51 5.82 -2.06
CA ASP A 3 12.75 4.82 -2.81
C ASP A 3 12.52 3.53 -2.00
N ASN A 4 13.52 3.10 -1.23
CA ASN A 4 13.38 1.95 -0.33
C ASN A 4 12.38 2.22 0.79
N ALA A 5 12.42 3.43 1.38
CA ALA A 5 11.47 3.83 2.43
C ALA A 5 10.03 3.89 1.88
N LEU A 6 9.85 4.48 0.70
CA LEU A 6 8.55 4.57 0.03
C LEU A 6 8.02 3.18 -0.36
N SER A 7 8.88 2.32 -0.90
CA SER A 7 8.52 0.95 -1.27
C SER A 7 8.15 0.11 -0.05
N LYS A 8 8.86 0.29 1.07
CA LYS A 8 8.53 -0.34 2.35
C LYS A 8 7.18 0.13 2.88
N ALA A 9 6.92 1.44 2.89
CA ALA A 9 5.63 2.00 3.32
C ALA A 9 4.47 1.45 2.47
N ARG A 10 4.67 1.33 1.14
CA ARG A 10 3.70 0.73 0.22
C ARG A 10 3.42 -0.74 0.55
N TYR A 11 4.46 -1.54 0.79
CA TYR A 11 4.32 -2.97 1.11
C TYR A 11 3.62 -3.22 2.46
N GLU A 12 3.83 -2.32 3.42
CA GLU A 12 3.24 -2.36 4.77
C GLU A 12 1.87 -1.66 4.84
N PHE A 13 1.34 -1.17 3.72
CA PHE A 13 0.09 -0.40 3.66
C PHE A 13 0.04 0.82 4.59
N ARG A 14 1.22 1.41 4.88
CA ARG A 14 1.34 2.69 5.59
C ARG A 14 1.06 3.83 4.60
N TRP A 15 -0.21 3.98 4.22
CA TRP A 15 -0.64 4.91 3.16
C TRP A 15 -0.18 6.34 3.41
N LYS A 16 -0.35 6.85 4.63
CA LYS A 16 0.10 8.20 5.00
C LYS A 16 1.60 8.37 4.76
N ASP A 17 2.42 7.44 5.24
CA ASP A 17 3.87 7.51 5.08
C ASP A 17 4.28 7.39 3.61
N GLN A 18 3.58 6.57 2.82
CA GLN A 18 3.83 6.45 1.39
C GLN A 18 3.55 7.78 0.66
N PHE A 19 2.49 8.50 1.01
CA PHE A 19 2.18 9.81 0.43
C PHE A 19 3.21 10.85 0.87
N ASP A 20 3.54 10.91 2.16
CA ASP A 20 4.50 11.86 2.72
C ASP A 20 5.91 11.68 2.14
N LEU A 21 6.29 10.45 1.75
CA LEU A 21 7.57 10.13 1.10
C LEU A 21 7.56 10.32 -0.43
N SER A 22 6.41 10.60 -1.03
CA SER A 22 6.29 10.82 -2.47
C SER A 22 6.80 12.21 -2.88
N LEU A 23 7.02 12.41 -4.18
CA LEU A 23 7.46 13.72 -4.69
C LEU A 23 6.37 14.80 -4.60
N ASP A 24 5.11 14.39 -4.62
CA ASP A 24 3.92 15.25 -4.55
C ASP A 24 2.88 14.56 -3.67
N PRO A 25 2.96 14.75 -2.34
CA PRO A 25 2.08 14.08 -1.37
C PRO A 25 0.59 14.39 -1.57
N GLU A 26 0.27 15.63 -1.91
CA GLU A 26 -1.12 16.09 -2.08
C GLU A 26 -1.78 15.39 -3.26
N ARG A 27 -1.09 15.35 -4.42
CA ARG A 27 -1.58 14.66 -5.60
C ARG A 27 -1.69 13.15 -5.41
N ALA A 28 -0.72 12.54 -4.73
CA ALA A 28 -0.77 11.11 -4.43
C ALA A 28 -1.98 10.77 -3.55
N GLN A 29 -2.23 11.60 -2.52
CA GLN A 29 -3.38 11.44 -1.63
C GLN A 29 -4.71 11.68 -2.36
N SER A 30 -4.79 12.68 -3.25
CA SER A 30 -6.04 12.98 -3.98
C SER A 30 -6.47 11.81 -4.86
N TYR A 31 -5.52 11.16 -5.55
CA TYR A 31 -5.84 9.97 -6.35
C TYR A 31 -6.26 8.77 -5.51
N PHE A 32 -5.63 8.56 -4.36
CA PHE A 32 -6.03 7.48 -3.46
C PHE A 32 -7.46 7.71 -2.92
N ARG A 33 -7.77 8.94 -2.48
CA ARG A 33 -9.10 9.30 -1.97
C ARG A 33 -10.18 9.20 -3.03
N ALA A 34 -9.89 9.58 -4.28
CA ALA A 34 -10.82 9.47 -5.40
C ALA A 34 -11.27 8.02 -5.66
N GLY A 35 -10.48 7.03 -5.23
CA GLY A 35 -10.85 5.62 -5.30
C GLY A 35 -11.96 5.19 -4.35
N ASN A 36 -12.43 6.04 -3.43
CA ASN A 36 -13.38 5.69 -2.37
C ASN A 36 -12.98 4.43 -1.58
N HIS A 37 -11.67 4.30 -1.33
CA HIS A 37 -11.13 3.18 -0.57
C HIS A 37 -11.68 3.20 0.85
N ILE A 38 -12.29 2.09 1.25
CA ILE A 38 -12.73 1.81 2.62
C ILE A 38 -11.60 1.03 3.30
N ASP A 39 -11.23 1.44 4.52
CA ASP A 39 -10.07 0.96 5.26
C ASP A 39 -9.69 -0.51 5.00
N GLY A 40 -8.39 -0.78 4.76
CA GLY A 40 -7.89 -2.12 4.49
C GLY A 40 -6.49 -2.19 3.88
N GLU A 41 -5.89 -3.39 3.93
CA GLU A 41 -4.58 -3.72 3.36
C GLU A 41 -4.64 -3.99 1.83
N TYR A 42 -5.27 -3.06 1.10
CA TYR A 42 -5.38 -3.11 -0.36
C TYR A 42 -5.68 -1.71 -0.92
N CYS A 43 -5.64 -1.55 -2.24
CA CYS A 43 -6.18 -0.37 -2.92
C CYS A 43 -7.26 -0.80 -3.92
N THR A 44 -7.93 0.17 -4.51
CA THR A 44 -9.06 -0.04 -5.41
C THR A 44 -8.69 -0.62 -6.77
N MET A 45 -7.40 -0.75 -7.09
CA MET A 45 -6.98 -1.35 -8.37
C MET A 45 -7.22 -2.87 -8.42
N CYS A 46 -6.82 -3.60 -7.38
CA CYS A 46 -6.97 -5.07 -7.33
C CYS A 46 -8.08 -5.51 -6.36
N GLY A 47 -8.52 -4.63 -5.46
CA GLY A 47 -9.53 -4.93 -4.46
C GLY A 47 -9.06 -5.86 -3.34
N PRO A 48 -9.97 -6.23 -2.43
CA PRO A 48 -9.63 -6.95 -1.21
C PRO A 48 -9.05 -8.33 -1.50
N ASN A 49 -9.60 -9.08 -2.46
CA ASN A 49 -9.25 -10.49 -2.66
C ASN A 49 -7.95 -10.72 -3.46
N PHE A 50 -7.54 -9.78 -4.30
CA PHE A 50 -6.46 -9.98 -5.28
C PHE A 50 -5.26 -9.06 -5.09
N CYS A 51 -5.13 -8.38 -3.94
CA CYS A 51 -3.97 -7.55 -3.67
C CYS A 51 -2.69 -8.39 -3.55
N ALA A 52 -1.81 -8.28 -4.55
CA ALA A 52 -0.57 -9.06 -4.61
C ALA A 52 0.35 -8.87 -3.38
N MET A 53 0.43 -7.65 -2.83
CA MET A 53 1.27 -7.38 -1.65
C MET A 53 0.72 -8.05 -0.39
N ARG A 54 -0.62 -8.04 -0.20
CA ARG A 54 -1.29 -8.73 0.92
C ARG A 54 -1.10 -10.23 0.82
N LEU A 55 -1.40 -10.81 -0.35
CA LEU A 55 -1.21 -12.24 -0.61
C LEU A 55 0.26 -12.67 -0.41
N SER A 56 1.22 -11.84 -0.84
CA SER A 56 2.64 -12.12 -0.61
C SER A 56 3.03 -12.13 0.87
N ARG A 57 2.40 -11.28 1.69
CA ARG A 57 2.59 -11.27 3.15
C ARG A 57 1.99 -12.52 3.80
N GLU A 58 0.77 -12.90 3.39
CA GLU A 58 0.09 -14.11 3.87
C GLU A 58 0.87 -15.38 3.54
N LEU A 59 1.43 -15.48 2.33
CA LEU A 59 2.29 -16.59 1.94
C LEU A 59 3.58 -16.64 2.76
N LYS A 60 4.17 -15.49 3.12
CA LYS A 60 5.35 -15.43 3.97
C LYS A 60 5.05 -15.82 5.42
N SER A 61 3.88 -15.47 5.95
CA SER A 61 3.47 -15.91 7.28
C SER A 61 3.15 -17.40 7.32
N ALA A 62 2.47 -17.93 6.30
CA ALA A 62 2.14 -19.36 6.20
C ALA A 62 3.38 -20.26 6.04
N LYS A 63 4.45 -19.78 5.39
CA LYS A 63 5.72 -20.52 5.25
C LYS A 63 6.58 -20.54 6.51
N LYS A 64 6.16 -19.86 7.58
CA LYS A 64 6.94 -19.73 8.83
C LYS A 64 6.56 -20.77 9.88
N GLU A 65 5.72 -21.74 9.52
CA GLU A 65 5.32 -22.93 10.28
C GLU A 65 6.04 -24.18 9.78
#